data_AF-A0A843LNS3-F1
#
_entry.id   AF-A0A843LNS3-F1
#
_cell.length_a   1.000
_cell.length_b   1.000
_cell.length_c   1.000
_cell.angle_alpha   90.00
_cell.angle_beta   90.00
_cell.angle_gamma   90.00
#
_symmetry.space_group_name_H-M   'P 1'
#
loop_
_entity.id
_entity.type
_entity.pdbx_description
1 polymer ?
#
loop_
_entity_poly.entity_id
_entity_poly.type
_entity_poly.pdbx_seq_one_letter_code
_entity_poly.pdbx_strand_id
1 'polypeptide(L)' 'MYIKFESYFDGNYWCARGIGVDIFTQGKSLDELMSNIQEAVELHYEEELERGESITILTLQEYEVRSHARAASC' A
#
# COMPACT_ATOMS: atom_id res chain seq x y z
N MET A 1 2.49 17.18 2.13
CA MET A 1 1.95 16.46 0.96
C MET A 1 1.26 15.16 1.39
N TYR A 2 0.26 14.69 0.65
CA TYR A 2 -0.50 13.48 0.99
C TYR A 2 -0.51 12.52 -0.19
N ILE A 3 0.13 11.36 -0.02
CA ILE A 3 0.28 10.34 -1.08
C ILE A 3 -0.57 9.12 -0.71
N LYS A 4 -1.36 8.64 -1.66
CA LYS A 4 -2.23 7.48 -1.46
C LYS A 4 -1.71 6.30 -2.26
N PHE A 5 -1.76 5.13 -1.66
CA PHE A 5 -1.45 3.87 -2.32
C PHE A 5 -2.64 2.92 -2.25
N GLU A 6 -2.86 2.16 -3.32
CA GLU A 6 -3.65 0.93 -3.27
C GLU A 6 -2.69 -0.24 -3.10
N SER A 7 -2.96 -1.09 -2.11
CA SER A 7 -2.18 -2.30 -1.85
C SER A 7 -3.02 -3.55 -2.06
N TYR A 8 -2.44 -4.54 -2.73
CA TYR A 8 -3.11 -5.80 -3.03
C TYR A 8 -2.09 -6.95 -3.10
N PHE A 9 -2.58 -8.18 -2.93
CA PHE A 9 -1.77 -9.38 -3.10
C PHE A 9 -2.04 -9.99 -4.48
N ASP A 10 -1.00 -10.19 -5.29
CA ASP A 10 -1.13 -10.69 -6.67
C ASP A 10 -1.09 -12.23 -6.79
N GLY A 11 -0.95 -12.93 -5.65
CA GLY A 11 -0.75 -14.38 -5.58
C GLY A 11 0.68 -14.78 -5.19
N ASN A 12 1.67 -13.88 -5.33
CA ASN A 12 3.07 -14.13 -5.01
C ASN A 12 3.72 -13.00 -4.18
N TYR A 13 3.32 -11.76 -4.41
CA TYR A 13 3.84 -10.57 -3.76
C TYR A 13 2.72 -9.67 -3.27
N TRP A 14 3.03 -8.92 -2.22
CA TRP A 14 2.29 -7.73 -1.84
C TRP A 14 2.75 -6.59 -2.74
N CYS A 15 1.83 -5.96 -3.44
CA CYS A 15 2.09 -4.89 -4.40
C CYS A 15 1.43 -3.60 -3.93
N ALA A 16 2.05 -2.45 -4.23
CA ALA A 16 1.47 -1.14 -4.00
C ALA A 16 1.65 -0.22 -5.20
N ARG A 17 0.57 0.50 -5.52
CA ARG A 17 0.52 1.50 -6.59
C ARG A 17 0.11 2.85 -6.04
N GLY A 18 0.91 3.88 -6.33
CA GLY A 18 0.57 5.26 -6.03
C GLY A 18 -0.62 5.75 -6.87
N ILE A 19 -1.60 6.38 -6.22
CA ILE A 19 -2.75 6.99 -6.87
C ILE A 19 -2.37 8.41 -7.30
N GLY A 20 -2.34 8.66 -8.60
CA GLY A 20 -1.99 9.97 -9.16
C GLY A 20 -0.50 10.31 -9.13
N VAL A 21 0.36 9.32 -8.84
CA VAL A 21 1.82 9.45 -8.85
C VAL A 21 2.43 8.18 -9.46
N ASP A 22 3.60 8.31 -10.08
CA ASP A 22 4.30 7.20 -10.74
C ASP A 22 5.23 6.46 -9.78
N ILE A 23 4.68 5.98 -8.66
CA ILE A 23 5.40 5.17 -7.67
C ILE A 23 4.77 3.78 -7.61
N PHE A 24 5.61 2.76 -7.83
CA PHE A 24 5.23 1.35 -7.80
C PHE A 24 6.28 0.57 -7.03
N THR A 25 5.83 -0.30 -6.12
CA THR A 25 6.73 -1.14 -5.33
C THR A 25 6.03 -2.43 -4.90
N GLN A 26 6.80 -3.39 -4.40
CA GLN A 26 6.32 -4.70 -3.98
C GLN A 26 7.17 -5.27 -2.84
N GLY A 27 6.65 -6.22 -2.08
CA GLY A 27 7.35 -6.95 -1.01
C GLY A 27 6.83 -8.38 -0.86
N LYS A 28 7.60 -9.27 -0.21
CA LYS A 28 7.18 -10.65 0.08
C LYS A 28 6.15 -10.73 1.20
N SER A 29 6.20 -9.79 2.14
CA SER A 29 5.21 -9.64 3.21
C SER A 29 4.56 -8.26 3.15
N LEU A 30 3.45 -8.10 3.88
CA LEU A 30 2.82 -6.79 4.02
C LEU A 30 3.76 -5.79 4.72
N ASP A 31 4.51 -6.25 5.72
CA ASP A 31 5.48 -5.42 6.43
C ASP A 31 6.60 -4.95 5.50
N GLU A 32 7.14 -5.85 4.68
CA GLU A 32 8.15 -5.49 3.66
C GLU A 32 7.57 -4.51 2.65
N LEU A 33 6.32 -4.70 2.22
CA LEU A 33 5.66 -3.74 1.35
C LEU A 33 5.56 -2.35 2.01
N MET A 34 5.22 -2.25 3.29
CA MET A 34 5.13 -0.95 3.99
C MET A 34 6.49 -0.25 4.05
N SER A 35 7.57 -0.98 4.36
CA SER A 35 8.94 -0.43 4.30
C SER A 35 9.31 0.04 2.90
N ASN A 36 9.03 -0.77 1.89
CA ASN A 36 9.36 -0.44 0.50
C ASN A 36 8.55 0.75 -0.04
N ILE A 37 7.31 0.94 0.42
CA ILE A 37 6.51 2.15 0.11
C ILE A 37 7.18 3.39 0.71
N GLN A 38 7.63 3.32 1.96
CA GLN A 38 8.29 4.44 2.61
C GLN A 38 9.56 4.83 1.87
N GLU A 39 10.45 3.86 1.58
CA GLU A 39 11.69 4.09 0.83
C GLU A 39 11.42 4.67 -0.56
N ALA A 40 10.42 4.15 -1.28
CA ALA A 40 10.08 4.64 -2.61
C ALA A 40 9.55 6.08 -2.59
N VAL A 41 8.78 6.47 -1.56
CA VAL A 41 8.30 7.84 -1.39
C VAL A 41 9.43 8.78 -1.00
N GLU A 42 10.30 8.35 -0.09
CA GLU A 42 11.49 9.13 0.33
C GLU A 42 12.41 9.41 -0.86
N LEU A 43 12.67 8.39 -1.71
CA LEU A 43 13.50 8.55 -2.91
C LEU A 43 12.83 9.42 -3.97
N HIS A 44 11.52 9.27 -4.20
CA HIS A 44 10.81 10.02 -5.24
C HIS A 44 10.68 11.51 -4.91
N TYR A 45 10.61 11.86 -3.63
CA TYR A 45 10.42 13.24 -3.14
C TYR A 45 11.59 13.73 -2.29
N GLU A 46 12.81 13.25 -2.58
CA GLU A 46 14.02 13.60 -1.82
C GLU A 46 14.22 15.12 -1.78
N GLU A 47 14.03 15.82 -2.91
CA GLU A 47 14.18 17.27 -3.00
C GLU A 47 13.14 18.02 -2.14
N GLU A 48 11.87 17.60 -2.14
CA GLU A 48 10.82 18.16 -1.28
C GLU A 48 11.17 18.00 0.20
N LEU A 49 11.63 16.80 0.58
CA LEU A 49 12.01 16.48 1.95
C LEU A 49 13.22 17.30 2.41
N GLU A 50 14.22 17.50 1.56
CA GLU A 50 15.38 18.36 1.82
C GLU A 50 14.98 19.84 2.03
N ARG A 51 13.92 20.30 1.34
CA ARG A 51 13.31 21.62 1.56
C ARG A 51 12.49 21.72 2.85
N GLY A 52 12.37 20.64 3.61
CA GLY A 52 11.64 20.57 4.87
C GLY A 52 10.14 20.35 4.72
N GLU A 53 9.67 19.90 3.54
CA GLU A 53 8.28 19.51 3.36
C GLU A 53 7.99 18.20 4.10
N SER A 54 6.80 18.06 4.66
CA SER A 54 6.35 16.81 5.29
C SER A 54 5.46 16.02 4.34
N ILE A 55 5.65 14.70 4.30
CA ILE A 55 4.86 13.79 3.46
C ILE A 55 4.13 12.80 4.35
N THR A 56 2.85 12.59 4.09
CA THR A 56 2.02 11.59 4.76
C THR A 56 1.57 10.56 3.74
N ILE A 57 1.74 9.29 4.09
CA ILE A 57 1.36 8.15 3.26
C ILE A 57 0.07 7.55 3.80
N LEU A 58 -0.90 7.31 2.92
CA LEU A 58 -2.12 6.55 3.21
C LEU A 58 -2.15 5.30 2.33
N THR A 59 -2.30 4.13 2.94
CA THR A 59 -2.47 2.86 2.24
C THR A 59 -3.93 2.42 2.34
N LEU A 60 -4.53 2.13 1.19
CA LEU A 60 -5.86 1.54 1.04
C LEU A 60 -5.67 0.06 0.76
N GLN A 61 -6.38 -0.78 1.52
CA GLN A 61 -6.32 -2.22 1.40
C GLN A 61 -7.73 -2.80 1.34
N GLU A 62 -7.94 -3.77 0.47
CA GLU A 62 -9.18 -4.52 0.36
C GLU A 62 -8.94 -5.98 0.75
N TYR A 63 -9.83 -6.52 1.57
CA TYR A 63 -9.79 -7.92 2.00
C TYR A 63 -11.20 -8.50 1.99
N GLU A 64 -11.32 -9.72 1.47
CA GLU A 64 -12.58 -10.46 1.48
C GLU A 64 -12.74 -11.22 2.81
N VAL A 65 -13.93 -11.13 3.40
CA VAL A 65 -14.31 -11.90 4.59
C VAL A 65 -15.21 -13.07 4.19
N ARG A 66 -15.00 -14.25 4.81
CA ARG A 66 -15.76 -15.47 4.49
C ARG A 66 -17.26 -15.29 4.77
N SER A 67 -18.11 -15.72 3.84
CA SER A 67 -19.56 -15.82 4.07
C SER A 67 -19.88 -16.98 5.02
N HIS A 68 -20.66 -16.75 6.07
CA HIS A 68 -21.22 -17.83 6.88
C HIS A 68 -22.48 -18.38 6.20
N ALA A 69 -22.44 -19.64 5.76
CA ALA A 69 -23.64 -20.34 5.30
C ALA A 69 -24.61 -20.54 6.48
N ARG A 70 -25.90 -20.22 6.30
CA ARG A 70 -26.94 -20.56 7.27
C ARG A 70 -27.08 -22.08 7.31
N ALA A 71 -26.98 -22.68 8.51
CA ALA A 71 -27.36 -24.07 8.71
C ALA A 71 -28.86 -24.22 8.36
N ALA A 72 -29.17 -25.11 7.41
CA ALA A 72 -30.54 -25.49 7.14
C ALA A 72 -31.03 -26.34 8.33
N SER A 73 -32.00 -25.83 9.07
CA SER A 73 -32.78 -26.65 10.00
C SER A 73 -33.68 -27.55 9.18
N CYS A 74 -33.51 -28.86 9.31
CA CYS A 74 -34.53 -29.84 8.92
C CYS A 74 -35.74 -29.75 9.85
#